data_AF-A0A1I0G2Q2-F1
#
_entry.id   AF-A0A1I0G2Q2-F1
#
_cell.length_a   1.000
_cell.length_b   1.000
_cell.length_c   1.000
_cell.angle_alpha   90.00
_cell.angle_beta   90.00
_cell.angle_gamma   90.00
#
_symmetry.space_group_name_H-M   'P 1'
#
loop_
_entity.id
_entity.type
_entity.pdbx_description
1 polymer ?
#
loop_
_entity_poly.entity_id
_entity_poly.type
_entity_poly.pdbx_seq_one_letter_code
_entity_poly.pdbx_strand_id
1 'polypeptide(L)'
;MAIIQCPECGKEVSDKAGNCPHCGFGVKQYMEDEEKKRKKQKELEYKIEKYQMEVTMPVPPAKRFSEHEEWQIFCGFVSAVISVGAVIFILIVSKEYSDFASTAAFELILGIVFGGVGIALIKSAFNSRDERFRREQAVYSEAKANFEAYKKQLVSDKIAHDEFLEKYKSANKIRAQAHIPKCPICGSTNLKKISIFAWAFNTALFGEIGALNVAGKTWKCKNCDSRF
;
A
#
# COMPACT_ATOMS: atom_id res chain seq x y z
N MET A 1 -43.08 -20.97 -22.52
CA MET A 1 -43.03 -19.65 -23.19
C MET A 1 -43.56 -18.66 -22.18
N ALA A 2 -42.71 -17.80 -21.62
CA ALA A 2 -43.17 -16.79 -20.68
C ALA A 2 -43.47 -15.50 -21.45
N ILE A 3 -44.63 -14.90 -21.17
CA ILE A 3 -44.97 -13.56 -21.64
C ILE A 3 -44.51 -12.60 -20.54
N ILE A 4 -43.71 -11.61 -20.91
CA ILE A 4 -43.22 -10.56 -20.04
C ILE A 4 -43.81 -9.22 -20.44
N GLN A 5 -43.96 -8.29 -19.50
CA GLN A 5 -44.42 -6.95 -19.83
C GLN A 5 -43.25 -6.06 -20.23
N CYS A 6 -43.44 -5.32 -21.32
CA CYS A 6 -42.46 -4.33 -21.77
C CYS A 6 -42.37 -3.19 -20.74
N PRO A 7 -41.18 -2.86 -20.21
CA PRO A 7 -41.02 -1.80 -19.19
C PRO A 7 -41.31 -0.40 -19.73
N GLU A 8 -41.33 -0.22 -21.05
CA GLU A 8 -41.66 1.05 -21.72
C GLU A 8 -43.17 1.20 -21.97
N CYS A 9 -43.77 0.25 -22.70
CA CYS A 9 -45.17 0.39 -23.14
C CYS A 9 -46.18 -0.43 -22.33
N GLY A 10 -45.74 -1.26 -21.38
CA GLY A 10 -46.60 -2.10 -20.54
C GLY A 10 -47.29 -3.26 -21.27
N LYS A 11 -47.13 -3.38 -22.60
CA LYS A 11 -47.75 -4.45 -23.39
C LYS A 11 -46.99 -5.77 -23.23
N GLU A 12 -47.72 -6.86 -23.44
CA GLU A 12 -47.22 -8.22 -23.37
C GLU A 12 -46.30 -8.53 -24.56
N VAL A 13 -45.11 -9.05 -24.25
CA VAL A 13 -44.07 -9.39 -25.22
C VAL A 13 -43.49 -10.76 -24.85
N SER A 14 -43.10 -11.56 -25.84
CA SER A 14 -42.40 -12.82 -25.57
C SER A 14 -41.05 -12.57 -24.88
N ASP A 15 -40.75 -13.39 -23.88
CA ASP A 15 -39.44 -13.55 -23.22
C ASP A 15 -38.22 -13.66 -24.15
N LYS A 16 -38.42 -14.11 -25.40
CA LYS A 16 -37.35 -14.29 -26.40
C LYS A 16 -37.28 -13.18 -27.45
N ALA A 17 -38.20 -12.23 -27.44
CA ALA A 17 -38.22 -11.17 -28.44
C ALA A 17 -37.00 -10.24 -28.28
N GLY A 18 -36.25 -10.01 -29.36
CA GLY A 18 -35.13 -9.06 -29.36
C GLY A 18 -35.60 -7.64 -29.06
N ASN A 19 -36.68 -7.22 -29.73
CA ASN A 19 -37.33 -5.92 -29.59
C ASN A 19 -38.83 -6.09 -29.34
N CYS A 20 -39.42 -5.16 -28.60
CA CYS A 20 -40.86 -5.09 -28.42
C CYS A 20 -41.54 -4.78 -29.76
N PRO A 21 -42.49 -5.60 -30.23
CA PRO A 21 -43.19 -5.36 -31.49
C PRO A 21 -44.14 -4.14 -31.43
N HIS A 22 -44.44 -3.61 -30.23
CA HIS A 22 -45.37 -2.51 -30.05
C HIS A 22 -44.72 -1.13 -29.97
N CYS A 23 -43.52 -1.02 -29.37
CA CYS A 23 -42.81 0.25 -29.22
C CYS A 23 -41.36 0.23 -29.74
N GLY A 24 -40.84 -0.92 -30.18
CA GLY A 24 -39.47 -1.07 -30.67
C GLY A 24 -38.39 -1.22 -29.58
N PHE A 25 -38.74 -1.13 -28.29
CA PHE A 25 -37.78 -1.20 -27.18
C PHE A 25 -36.96 -2.50 -27.17
N GLY A 26 -35.65 -2.41 -26.91
CA GLY A 26 -34.72 -3.55 -26.87
C GLY A 26 -34.87 -4.45 -25.65
N VAL A 27 -35.97 -5.20 -25.58
CA VAL A 27 -36.34 -6.04 -24.41
C VAL A 27 -35.22 -7.00 -24.02
N LYS A 28 -34.57 -7.66 -24.98
CA LYS A 28 -33.49 -8.61 -24.68
C LYS A 28 -32.31 -7.95 -23.93
N GLN A 29 -31.85 -6.79 -24.40
CA GLN A 29 -30.72 -6.08 -23.78
C GLN A 29 -31.06 -5.61 -22.37
N TYR A 30 -32.28 -5.09 -22.17
CA TYR A 30 -32.75 -4.68 -20.84
C TYR A 30 -32.75 -5.85 -19.85
N MET A 31 -33.28 -7.00 -20.25
CA MET A 31 -33.34 -8.18 -19.38
C MET A 31 -31.93 -8.70 -19.03
N GLU A 32 -31.00 -8.71 -19.99
CA GLU A 32 -29.60 -9.07 -19.75
C GLU A 32 -28.92 -8.11 -18.76
N ASP A 33 -29.18 -6.81 -18.86
CA ASP A 33 -28.60 -5.80 -17.97
C ASP A 33 -29.21 -5.84 -16.56
N GLU A 34 -30.51 -6.08 -16.43
CA GLU A 34 -31.16 -6.32 -15.13
C GLU A 34 -30.61 -7.60 -14.47
N GLU A 35 -30.38 -8.67 -15.23
CA GLU A 35 -29.75 -9.88 -14.70
C GLU A 35 -28.34 -9.59 -14.19
N LYS A 36 -27.53 -8.81 -14.93
CA LYS A 36 -26.20 -8.37 -14.49
C LYS A 36 -26.27 -7.54 -13.22
N LYS A 37 -27.20 -6.59 -13.11
CA LYS A 37 -27.40 -5.77 -11.89
C LYS A 37 -27.75 -6.65 -10.70
N ARG A 38 -28.70 -7.57 -10.87
CA ARG A 38 -29.08 -8.54 -9.82
C ARG A 38 -27.92 -9.42 -9.38
N LYS A 39 -27.10 -9.90 -10.31
CA LYS A 39 -25.89 -10.68 -10.00
C LYS A 39 -24.88 -9.86 -9.19
N LYS A 40 -24.62 -8.62 -9.60
CA LYS A 40 -23.74 -7.69 -8.86
C LYS A 40 -24.27 -7.36 -7.47
N GLN A 41 -25.57 -7.15 -7.33
CA GLN A 41 -26.19 -6.88 -6.04
C GLN A 41 -26.04 -8.07 -5.09
N LYS A 42 -26.33 -9.29 -5.57
CA LYS A 42 -26.11 -10.52 -4.78
C LYS A 42 -24.66 -10.72 -4.39
N GLU A 43 -23.72 -10.41 -5.30
CA GLU A 43 -22.29 -10.47 -5.01
C GLU A 43 -21.89 -9.47 -3.93
N LEU A 44 -22.44 -8.25 -3.96
CA LEU A 44 -22.21 -7.23 -2.94
C LEU A 44 -22.80 -7.65 -1.58
N GLU A 45 -24.03 -8.15 -1.57
CA GLU A 45 -24.69 -8.67 -0.36
C GLU A 45 -23.86 -9.82 0.26
N TYR A 46 -23.40 -10.76 -0.57
CA TYR A 46 -22.50 -11.83 -0.13
C TYR A 46 -21.18 -11.31 0.46
N LYS A 47 -20.55 -10.28 -0.16
CA LYS A 47 -19.34 -9.65 0.38
C LYS A 47 -19.60 -8.95 1.71
N ILE A 48 -20.71 -8.23 1.83
CA ILE A 48 -21.13 -7.57 3.08
C ILE A 48 -21.26 -8.61 4.19
N GLU A 49 -22.02 -9.68 3.96
CA GLU A 49 -22.23 -10.75 4.93
C GLU A 49 -20.91 -11.43 5.33
N LYS A 50 -20.06 -11.74 4.35
CA LYS A 50 -18.73 -12.30 4.59
C LYS A 50 -17.88 -11.41 5.49
N TYR A 51 -17.79 -10.11 5.20
CA TYR A 51 -17.01 -9.17 6.00
C TYR A 51 -17.63 -8.94 7.38
N GLN A 52 -18.96 -8.96 7.47
CA GLN A 52 -19.65 -8.92 8.76
C GLN A 52 -19.32 -10.15 9.63
N MET A 53 -19.16 -11.34 9.06
CA MET A 53 -18.78 -12.52 9.83
C MET A 53 -17.30 -12.50 10.27
N GLU A 54 -16.42 -11.92 9.46
CA GLU A 54 -14.98 -11.83 9.74
C GLU A 54 -14.64 -10.79 10.83
N VAL A 55 -15.46 -9.74 10.97
CA VAL A 55 -15.20 -8.66 11.95
C VAL A 55 -15.47 -9.13 13.37
N THR A 56 -14.42 -9.11 14.18
CA THR A 56 -14.45 -9.38 15.62
C THR A 56 -14.14 -8.11 16.42
N MET A 57 -14.42 -8.14 17.74
CA MET A 57 -14.06 -7.01 18.60
C MET A 57 -12.54 -6.76 18.56
N PRO A 58 -12.11 -5.49 18.49
CA PRO A 58 -10.69 -5.18 18.55
C PRO A 58 -10.12 -5.64 19.89
N VAL A 59 -8.91 -6.18 19.85
CA VAL A 59 -8.18 -6.61 21.06
C VAL A 59 -7.91 -5.36 21.90
N PRO A 60 -8.16 -5.39 23.23
CA PRO A 60 -7.83 -4.26 24.10
C PRO A 60 -6.33 -3.94 23.95
N PRO A 61 -5.95 -2.65 23.79
CA PRO A 61 -4.55 -2.30 23.65
C PRO A 61 -3.79 -2.75 24.90
N ALA A 62 -2.60 -3.33 24.70
CA ALA A 62 -1.72 -3.68 25.81
C ALA A 62 -1.48 -2.45 26.68
N LYS A 63 -1.45 -2.62 28.01
CA LYS A 63 -1.32 -1.50 28.96
C LYS A 63 -0.22 -0.53 28.49
N ARG A 64 -0.50 0.78 28.55
CA ARG A 64 0.48 1.85 28.31
C ARG A 64 1.76 1.44 29.03
N PHE A 65 2.85 1.27 28.29
CA PHE A 65 4.15 0.85 28.81
C PHE A 65 4.62 1.91 29.82
N SER A 66 4.24 1.73 31.09
CA SER A 66 4.52 2.65 32.19
C SER A 66 5.93 2.49 32.75
N GLU A 67 6.73 1.58 32.18
CA GLU A 67 8.11 1.26 32.59
C GLU A 67 9.17 2.21 31.97
N HIS A 68 8.73 3.28 31.29
CA HIS A 68 9.62 4.19 30.56
C HIS A 68 10.02 5.46 31.31
N GLU A 69 9.43 5.71 32.49
CA GLU A 69 9.89 6.76 33.40
C GLU A 69 11.32 6.47 33.85
N GLU A 70 11.66 5.20 34.10
CA GLU A 70 13.02 4.82 34.52
C GLU A 70 14.07 4.98 33.42
N TRP A 71 13.76 4.68 32.15
CA TRP A 71 14.76 4.80 31.07
C TRP A 71 15.10 6.26 30.74
N GLN A 72 14.11 7.17 30.82
CA GLN A 72 14.38 8.60 30.63
C GLN A 72 15.21 9.17 31.79
N ILE A 73 14.91 8.76 33.02
CA ILE A 73 15.72 9.11 34.19
C ILE A 73 17.12 8.50 34.09
N PHE A 74 17.24 7.23 33.64
CA PHE A 74 18.51 6.53 33.48
C PHE A 74 19.39 7.15 32.40
N CYS A 75 18.85 7.44 31.20
CA CYS A 75 19.58 8.16 30.16
C CYS A 75 19.95 9.59 30.58
N GLY A 76 19.08 10.27 31.34
CA GLY A 76 19.37 11.55 31.97
C GLY A 76 20.55 11.46 32.95
N PHE A 77 20.58 10.42 33.80
CA PHE A 77 21.64 10.21 34.77
C PHE A 77 22.97 9.84 34.10
N VAL A 78 22.95 8.95 33.11
CA VAL A 78 24.14 8.55 32.36
C VAL A 78 24.72 9.73 31.57
N SER A 79 23.90 10.54 30.91
CA SER A 79 24.37 11.75 30.21
C SER A 79 24.92 12.80 31.17
N ALA A 80 24.32 12.98 32.35
CA ALA A 80 24.84 13.85 33.39
C ALA A 80 26.23 13.37 33.90
N VAL A 81 26.40 12.08 34.18
CA VAL A 81 27.69 11.52 34.61
C VAL A 81 28.76 11.67 33.53
N ILE A 82 28.43 11.44 32.25
CA ILE A 82 29.37 11.64 31.14
C ILE A 82 29.76 13.12 31.01
N SER A 83 28.81 14.04 31.14
CA SER A 83 29.10 15.47 31.06
C SER A 83 30.00 15.96 32.21
N VAL A 84 29.75 15.50 33.45
CA VAL A 84 30.60 15.82 34.60
C VAL A 84 31.99 15.21 34.42
N GLY A 85 32.07 13.96 33.93
CA GLY A 85 33.33 13.30 33.62
C GLY A 85 34.14 14.03 32.55
N ALA A 86 33.49 14.52 31.49
CA ALA A 86 34.12 15.32 30.45
C ALA A 86 34.64 16.65 31.00
N VAL A 87 33.86 17.34 31.84
CA VAL A 87 34.31 18.59 32.50
C VAL A 87 35.52 18.33 33.41
N ILE A 88 35.49 17.27 34.23
CA ILE A 88 36.64 16.90 35.08
C ILE A 88 37.87 16.56 34.23
N PHE A 89 37.71 15.80 33.15
CA PHE A 89 38.79 15.48 32.23
C PHE A 89 39.37 16.73 31.55
N ILE A 90 38.52 17.65 31.12
CA ILE A 90 38.92 18.96 30.57
C ILE A 90 39.69 19.77 31.61
N LEU A 91 39.24 19.80 32.88
CA LEU A 91 39.96 20.48 33.96
C LEU A 91 41.34 19.86 34.21
N ILE A 92 41.48 18.53 34.10
CA ILE A 92 42.77 17.84 34.23
C ILE A 92 43.70 18.19 33.06
N VAL A 93 43.21 18.13 31.82
CA VAL A 93 44.01 18.44 30.62
C VAL A 93 44.37 19.93 30.53
N SER A 94 43.50 20.82 31.03
CA SER A 94 43.73 22.26 31.06
C SER A 94 44.93 22.70 31.90
N LYS A 95 45.41 21.86 32.82
CA LYS A 95 46.65 22.14 33.56
C LYS A 95 47.89 22.14 32.66
N GLU A 96 47.81 21.60 31.45
CA GLU A 96 48.93 21.41 30.54
C GLU A 96 48.87 22.31 29.29
N TYR A 97 47.79 23.07 29.08
CA TYR A 97 47.57 23.87 27.87
C TYR A 97 47.11 25.29 28.22
N SER A 98 47.96 26.29 27.95
CA SER A 98 47.84 27.67 28.46
C SER A 98 46.80 28.56 27.77
N ASP A 99 46.09 28.10 26.74
CA ASP A 99 45.03 28.86 26.06
C ASP A 99 43.68 28.13 26.19
N PHE A 100 43.14 28.18 27.41
CA PHE A 100 41.99 27.39 27.89
C PHE A 100 40.62 27.99 27.56
N ALA A 101 40.55 29.28 27.20
CA ALA A 101 39.28 30.02 27.17
C ALA A 101 38.42 29.75 25.92
N SER A 102 39.00 29.48 24.75
CA SER A 102 38.26 29.37 23.49
C SER A 102 37.77 27.94 23.18
N THR A 103 38.49 26.91 23.64
CA THR A 103 38.16 25.50 23.40
C THR A 103 37.05 25.00 24.32
N ALA A 104 37.04 25.41 25.60
CA ALA A 104 36.01 25.02 26.56
C ALA A 104 34.60 25.54 26.18
N ALA A 105 34.52 26.74 25.59
CA ALA A 105 33.26 27.32 25.13
C ALA A 105 32.67 26.54 23.94
N PHE A 106 33.52 26.07 23.01
CA PHE A 106 33.07 25.32 21.84
C PHE A 106 32.51 23.95 22.21
N GLU A 107 33.17 23.25 23.15
CA GLU A 107 32.70 21.95 23.66
C GLU A 107 31.36 22.05 24.40
N LEU A 108 31.12 23.13 25.16
CA LEU A 108 29.82 23.39 25.79
C LEU A 108 28.71 23.61 24.75
N ILE A 109 29.00 24.38 23.71
CA ILE A 109 28.03 24.66 22.64
C ILE A 109 27.69 23.37 21.88
N LEU A 110 28.69 22.56 21.52
CA LEU A 110 28.45 21.27 20.86
C LEU A 110 27.64 20.32 21.74
N GLY A 111 27.96 20.23 23.04
CA GLY A 111 27.20 19.41 23.99
C GLY A 111 25.71 19.78 24.09
N ILE A 112 25.41 21.08 24.12
CA ILE A 112 24.02 21.58 24.17
C ILE A 112 23.28 21.29 22.85
N VAL A 113 23.94 21.49 21.71
CA VAL A 113 23.34 21.27 20.39
C VAL A 113 23.06 19.78 20.16
N PHE A 114 24.05 18.90 20.39
CA PHE A 114 23.87 17.46 20.21
C PHE A 114 22.91 16.86 21.26
N GLY A 115 22.97 17.32 22.52
CA GLY A 115 22.04 16.91 23.57
C GLY A 115 20.60 17.32 23.28
N GLY A 116 20.38 18.56 22.83
CA GLY A 116 19.07 19.07 22.45
C GLY A 116 18.46 18.32 21.26
N VAL A 117 19.26 18.03 20.22
CA VAL A 117 18.83 17.24 19.06
C VAL A 117 18.51 15.80 19.47
N GLY A 118 19.32 15.17 20.32
CA GLY A 118 19.07 13.83 20.84
C GLY A 118 17.75 13.71 21.61
N ILE A 119 17.49 14.65 22.53
CA ILE A 119 16.24 14.70 23.29
C ILE A 119 15.03 14.93 22.37
N ALA A 120 15.16 15.79 21.35
CA ALA A 120 14.09 16.03 20.39
C ALA A 120 13.75 14.80 19.54
N LEU A 121 14.75 14.05 19.08
CA LEU A 121 14.54 12.79 18.33
C LEU A 121 13.92 11.70 19.20
N ILE A 122 14.34 11.60 20.46
CA ILE A 122 13.72 10.69 21.42
C ILE A 122 12.26 11.10 21.64
N LYS A 123 11.99 12.38 21.93
CA LYS A 123 10.63 12.89 22.17
C LYS A 123 9.71 12.69 20.97
N SER A 124 10.20 12.88 19.73
CA SER A 124 9.41 12.64 18.51
C SER A 124 9.10 11.16 18.30
N ALA A 125 10.09 10.27 18.55
CA ALA A 125 9.89 8.83 18.51
C ALA A 125 8.85 8.37 19.56
N PHE A 126 8.88 8.92 20.78
CA PHE A 126 7.90 8.65 21.83
C PHE A 126 6.51 9.18 21.50
N ASN A 127 6.40 10.42 20.99
CA ASN A 127 5.12 11.01 20.62
C ASN A 127 4.40 10.15 19.57
N SER A 128 5.13 9.64 18.58
CA SER A 128 4.57 8.73 17.56
C SER A 128 4.10 7.37 18.12
N ARG A 129 4.68 6.91 19.24
CA ARG A 129 4.23 5.69 19.93
C ARG A 129 2.99 5.96 20.78
N ASP A 130 2.96 7.06 21.53
CA ASP A 130 1.82 7.42 22.37
C ASP A 130 0.58 7.78 21.53
N GLU A 131 0.75 8.45 20.39
CA GLU A 131 -0.35 8.69 19.45
C GLU A 131 -0.98 7.39 18.93
N ARG A 132 -0.17 6.36 18.64
CA ARG A 132 -0.70 5.04 18.23
C ARG A 132 -1.54 4.41 19.33
N PHE A 133 -1.03 4.40 20.57
CA PHE A 133 -1.77 3.87 21.72
C PHE A 133 -3.08 4.63 21.96
N ARG A 134 -3.07 5.97 21.89
CA ARG A 134 -4.31 6.77 22.02
C ARG A 134 -5.32 6.45 20.93
N ARG A 135 -4.88 6.23 19.68
CA ARG A 135 -5.76 5.83 18.57
C ARG A 135 -6.35 4.45 18.80
N GLU A 136 -5.53 3.47 19.18
CA GLU A 136 -6.00 2.11 19.50
C GLU A 136 -7.01 2.10 20.66
N GLN A 137 -6.75 2.91 21.69
CA GLN A 137 -7.65 3.05 22.83
C GLN A 137 -8.98 3.72 22.44
N ALA A 138 -8.96 4.73 21.57
CA ALA A 138 -10.16 5.37 21.05
C ALA A 138 -11.00 4.41 20.19
N VAL A 139 -10.35 3.66 19.30
CA VAL A 139 -11.02 2.63 18.48
C VAL A 139 -11.64 1.55 19.37
N TYR A 140 -10.90 1.10 20.39
CA TYR A 140 -11.41 0.11 21.34
C TYR A 140 -12.59 0.62 22.15
N SER A 141 -12.54 1.86 22.66
CA SER A 141 -13.64 2.43 23.45
C SER A 141 -14.88 2.70 22.62
N GLU A 142 -14.73 3.15 21.37
CA GLU A 142 -15.81 3.32 20.40
C GLU A 142 -16.46 1.97 20.04
N ALA A 143 -15.66 0.96 19.70
CA ALA A 143 -16.15 -0.38 19.41
C ALA A 143 -16.89 -1.00 20.61
N LYS A 144 -16.47 -0.70 21.83
CA LYS A 144 -17.14 -1.14 23.07
C LYS A 144 -18.47 -0.40 23.30
N ALA A 145 -18.55 0.88 22.94
CA ALA A 145 -19.75 1.68 23.11
C ALA A 145 -20.86 1.28 22.13
N ASN A 146 -20.50 1.05 20.86
CA ASN A 146 -21.45 0.61 19.83
C ASN A 146 -20.79 -0.31 18.80
N PHE A 147 -20.80 -1.61 19.11
CA PHE A 147 -20.17 -2.62 18.25
C PHE A 147 -20.83 -2.75 16.88
N GLU A 148 -22.15 -2.55 16.78
CA GLU A 148 -22.87 -2.63 15.50
C GLU A 148 -22.49 -1.48 14.55
N ALA A 149 -22.40 -0.25 15.07
CA ALA A 149 -21.95 0.90 14.29
C ALA A 149 -20.50 0.72 13.84
N TYR A 150 -19.61 0.30 14.74
CA TYR A 150 -18.22 0.00 14.43
C TYR A 150 -18.09 -1.08 13.35
N LYS A 151 -18.85 -2.17 13.47
CA LYS A 151 -18.89 -3.26 12.49
C LYS A 151 -19.34 -2.76 11.12
N LYS A 152 -20.39 -1.93 11.06
CA LYS A 152 -20.90 -1.37 9.80
C LYS A 152 -19.85 -0.48 9.11
N GLN A 153 -19.15 0.34 9.88
CA GLN A 153 -18.09 1.22 9.37
C GLN A 153 -16.91 0.42 8.81
N LEU A 154 -16.43 -0.60 9.53
CA LEU A 154 -15.34 -1.45 9.02
C LEU A 154 -15.71 -2.17 7.73
N VAL A 155 -16.95 -2.67 7.64
CA VAL A 155 -17.43 -3.35 6.45
C VAL A 155 -17.51 -2.38 5.27
N SER A 156 -18.02 -1.16 5.47
CA SER A 156 -18.03 -0.15 4.40
C SER A 156 -16.64 0.24 3.95
N ASP A 157 -15.69 0.39 4.87
CA ASP A 157 -14.30 0.74 4.54
C ASP A 157 -13.60 -0.37 3.75
N LYS A 158 -13.80 -1.63 4.13
CA LYS A 158 -13.30 -2.81 3.38
C LYS A 158 -13.86 -2.85 1.96
N ILE A 159 -15.17 -2.64 1.80
CA ILE A 159 -15.81 -2.63 0.47
C ILE A 159 -15.27 -1.50 -0.40
N ALA A 160 -15.17 -0.29 0.15
CA ALA A 160 -14.62 0.86 -0.56
C ALA A 160 -13.17 0.63 -0.99
N HIS A 161 -12.36 -0.02 -0.14
CA HIS A 161 -11.00 -0.40 -0.46
C HIS A 161 -10.93 -1.41 -1.62
N ASP A 162 -11.75 -2.46 -1.59
CA ASP A 162 -11.79 -3.46 -2.66
C ASP A 162 -12.26 -2.89 -4.00
N GLU A 163 -13.29 -2.04 -3.98
CA GLU A 163 -13.77 -1.32 -5.16
C GLU A 163 -12.66 -0.43 -5.75
N PHE A 164 -11.92 0.27 -4.88
CA PHE A 164 -10.76 1.07 -5.29
C PHE A 164 -9.67 0.19 -5.92
N LEU A 165 -9.36 -0.96 -5.34
CA LEU A 165 -8.37 -1.90 -5.88
C LEU A 165 -8.79 -2.44 -7.24
N GLU A 166 -10.05 -2.81 -7.43
CA GLU A 166 -10.55 -3.31 -8.72
C GLU A 166 -10.52 -2.22 -9.81
N LYS A 167 -10.87 -0.98 -9.46
CA LYS A 167 -10.74 0.18 -10.35
C LYS A 167 -9.27 0.43 -10.73
N TYR A 168 -8.37 0.38 -9.76
CA TYR A 168 -6.94 0.57 -9.99
C TYR A 168 -6.37 -0.54 -10.88
N LYS A 169 -6.70 -1.82 -10.62
CA LYS A 169 -6.27 -2.97 -11.43
C LYS A 169 -6.79 -2.87 -12.87
N SER A 170 -8.07 -2.53 -13.05
CA SER A 170 -8.67 -2.40 -14.39
C SER A 170 -8.05 -1.25 -15.19
N ALA A 171 -7.84 -0.09 -14.57
CA ALA A 171 -7.12 1.03 -15.17
C ALA A 171 -5.69 0.64 -15.57
N ASN A 172 -4.95 -0.04 -14.68
CA ASN A 172 -3.60 -0.50 -14.97
C ASN A 172 -3.55 -1.58 -16.06
N LYS A 173 -4.55 -2.46 -16.14
CA LYS A 173 -4.64 -3.45 -17.24
C LYS A 173 -4.80 -2.76 -18.59
N ILE A 174 -5.62 -1.71 -18.68
CA ILE A 174 -5.79 -0.92 -19.90
C ILE A 174 -4.47 -0.22 -20.28
N ARG A 175 -3.79 0.41 -19.31
CA ARG A 175 -2.48 1.04 -19.53
C ARG A 175 -1.42 0.01 -19.96
N ALA A 176 -1.40 -1.16 -19.32
CA ALA A 176 -0.46 -2.23 -19.65
C ALA A 176 -0.67 -2.76 -21.07
N GLN A 177 -1.91 -2.83 -21.58
CA GLN A 177 -2.20 -3.23 -22.96
C GLN A 177 -1.78 -2.18 -23.99
N ALA A 178 -1.90 -0.89 -23.66
CA ALA A 178 -1.51 0.21 -24.55
C ALA A 178 0.02 0.33 -24.72
N HIS A 179 0.80 -0.06 -23.71
CA HIS A 179 2.28 0.00 -23.74
C HIS A 179 2.94 -1.31 -24.19
N ILE A 180 2.20 -2.26 -24.77
CA ILE A 180 2.80 -3.48 -25.35
C ILE A 180 3.48 -3.07 -26.66
N PRO A 181 4.83 -3.17 -26.75
CA PRO A 181 5.51 -2.90 -28.01
C PRO A 181 5.02 -3.88 -29.08
N LYS A 182 4.96 -3.43 -30.33
CA LYS A 182 4.66 -4.30 -31.48
C LYS A 182 5.97 -4.72 -32.13
N CYS A 183 5.99 -5.91 -32.72
CA CYS A 183 7.12 -6.32 -33.54
C CYS A 183 7.26 -5.37 -34.76
N PRO A 184 8.42 -4.74 -34.99
CA PRO A 184 8.62 -3.83 -36.11
C PRO A 184 8.61 -4.53 -37.47
N ILE A 185 8.80 -5.87 -37.51
CA ILE A 185 8.85 -6.65 -38.75
C ILE A 185 7.46 -7.15 -39.16
N CYS A 186 6.70 -7.73 -38.22
CA CYS A 186 5.42 -8.38 -38.53
C CYS A 186 4.20 -7.78 -37.82
N GLY A 187 4.37 -6.75 -37.00
CA GLY A 187 3.29 -6.10 -36.25
C GLY A 187 2.67 -6.91 -35.11
N SER A 188 3.10 -8.16 -34.89
CA SER A 188 2.57 -9.04 -33.84
C SER A 188 2.84 -8.48 -32.44
N THR A 189 1.84 -8.58 -31.56
CA THR A 189 1.93 -8.30 -30.11
C THR A 189 2.34 -9.54 -29.30
N ASN A 190 2.54 -10.69 -29.96
CA ASN A 190 2.97 -11.92 -29.31
C ASN A 190 4.50 -11.90 -29.09
N LEU A 191 4.90 -11.17 -28.06
CA LEU A 191 6.30 -10.97 -27.68
C LEU A 191 6.63 -11.72 -26.38
N LYS A 192 7.83 -12.28 -26.32
CA LYS A 192 8.44 -12.84 -25.11
C LYS A 192 9.56 -11.90 -24.66
N LYS A 193 9.49 -11.40 -23.42
CA LYS A 193 10.61 -10.64 -22.85
C LYS A 193 11.82 -11.56 -22.77
N ILE A 194 12.95 -11.11 -23.32
CA ILE A 194 14.22 -11.80 -23.17
C ILE A 194 14.62 -11.61 -21.70
N SER A 195 14.60 -12.70 -20.93
CA SER A 195 15.01 -12.60 -19.53
C SER A 195 16.50 -12.32 -19.45
N ILE A 196 16.88 -11.51 -18.47
CA ILE A 196 18.30 -11.21 -18.16
C ILE A 196 19.08 -12.52 -17.96
N PHE A 197 18.42 -13.54 -17.42
CA PHE A 197 18.98 -14.88 -17.27
C PHE A 197 19.21 -15.62 -18.60
N ALA A 198 18.34 -15.47 -19.60
CA ALA A 198 18.55 -16.08 -20.92
C ALA A 198 19.70 -15.41 -21.70
N TRP A 199 19.94 -14.12 -21.47
CA TRP A 199 21.13 -13.42 -21.96
C TRP A 199 22.40 -13.93 -21.27
N ALA A 200 22.38 -14.06 -19.94
CA ALA A 200 23.51 -14.60 -19.16
C ALA A 200 23.84 -16.06 -19.55
N PHE A 201 22.82 -16.90 -19.73
CA PHE A 201 23.00 -18.31 -20.09
C PHE A 201 23.60 -18.51 -21.48
N ASN A 202 23.13 -17.77 -22.50
CA ASN A 202 23.70 -17.84 -23.85
C ASN A 202 25.14 -17.31 -23.90
N THR A 203 25.44 -16.28 -23.12
CA THR A 203 26.80 -15.74 -23.00
C THR A 203 27.75 -16.72 -22.29
N ALA A 204 27.26 -17.40 -21.25
CA ALA A 204 28.05 -18.41 -20.52
C ALA A 204 28.35 -19.66 -21.36
N LEU A 205 27.43 -20.10 -22.22
CA LEU A 205 27.60 -21.31 -23.03
C LEU A 205 28.34 -21.09 -24.35
N PHE A 206 28.15 -19.94 -25.00
CA PHE A 206 28.65 -19.70 -26.36
C PHE A 206 29.64 -18.53 -26.43
N GLY A 207 30.16 -18.08 -25.29
CA GLY A 207 31.12 -16.98 -25.19
C GLY A 207 30.62 -15.69 -25.84
N GLU A 208 31.54 -14.96 -26.47
CA GLU A 208 31.26 -13.68 -27.14
C GLU A 208 30.22 -13.81 -28.28
N ILE A 209 30.21 -14.95 -28.99
CA ILE A 209 29.27 -15.23 -30.08
C ILE A 209 27.83 -15.38 -29.56
N GLY A 210 27.68 -15.91 -28.34
CA GLY A 210 26.39 -15.99 -27.64
C GLY A 210 25.84 -14.63 -27.22
N ALA A 211 26.71 -13.70 -26.84
CA ALA A 211 26.34 -12.36 -26.42
C ALA A 211 25.89 -11.46 -27.59
N LEU A 212 26.55 -11.54 -28.75
CA LEU A 212 26.25 -10.69 -29.91
C LEU A 212 24.80 -10.84 -30.41
N ASN A 213 24.24 -12.05 -30.33
CA ASN A 213 22.88 -12.33 -30.81
C ASN A 213 21.77 -11.85 -29.85
N VAL A 214 22.13 -11.41 -28.63
CA VAL A 214 21.17 -11.08 -27.55
C VAL A 214 21.46 -9.71 -26.90
N ALA A 215 22.64 -9.11 -27.14
CA ALA A 215 23.01 -7.82 -26.58
C ALA A 215 22.04 -6.69 -27.00
N GLY A 216 21.53 -5.96 -26.01
CA GLY A 216 20.66 -4.78 -26.19
C GLY A 216 19.21 -5.07 -26.57
N LYS A 217 18.83 -6.32 -26.85
CA LYS A 217 17.47 -6.69 -27.29
C LYS A 217 16.60 -7.07 -26.10
N THR A 218 15.41 -6.49 -26.00
CA THR A 218 14.52 -6.70 -24.85
C THR A 218 13.43 -7.74 -25.14
N TRP A 219 13.04 -7.91 -26.40
CA TRP A 219 11.89 -8.72 -26.82
C TRP A 219 12.24 -9.69 -27.95
N LYS A 220 11.66 -10.89 -27.90
CA LYS A 220 11.63 -11.86 -28.99
C LYS A 220 10.20 -12.02 -29.48
N CYS A 221 9.95 -11.81 -30.77
CA CYS A 221 8.65 -12.08 -31.38
C CYS A 221 8.44 -13.59 -31.53
N LYS A 222 7.30 -14.13 -31.11
CA LYS A 222 6.97 -15.56 -31.32
C LYS A 222 6.36 -15.84 -32.70
N ASN A 223 5.95 -14.81 -33.44
CA ASN A 223 5.32 -14.97 -34.75
C ASN A 223 6.32 -15.03 -35.90
N CYS A 224 7.35 -14.17 -35.88
CA CYS A 224 8.39 -14.11 -36.93
C CYS A 224 9.81 -14.42 -36.41
N ASP A 225 9.93 -14.88 -35.16
CA ASP A 225 11.19 -15.19 -34.46
C ASP A 225 12.22 -14.04 -34.31
N SER A 226 11.89 -12.83 -34.78
CA SER A 226 12.77 -11.66 -34.71
C SER A 226 13.04 -11.19 -33.27
N ARG A 227 14.27 -10.74 -32.98
CA ARG A 227 14.67 -10.18 -31.68
C ARG A 227 14.97 -8.68 -31.81
N PHE A 228 14.42 -7.84 -30.94
CA PHE A 228 14.58 -6.38 -30.93
C PHE A 228 14.51 -5.80 -29.51
#